data_AF-A0A2V0PCP1-F1
#
_entry.id   AF-A0A2V0PCP1-F1
#
_cell.length_a   1.000
_cell.length_b   1.000
_cell.length_c   1.000
_cell.angle_alpha   90.00
_cell.angle_beta   90.00
_cell.angle_gamma   90.00
#
_symmetry.space_group_name_H-M   'P 1'
#
loop_
_entity.id
_entity.type
_entity.pdbx_description
1 polymer ?
#
loop_
_entity_poly.entity_id
_entity_poly.type
_entity_poly.pdbx_seq_one_letter_code
_entity_poly.pdbx_strand_id
1 'polypeptide(L)'
;MRAAVLRSAADRCARPAAWGPGLRGPGNPTAAPALPARPQQLRAARVVALATPKRNSDGEPPAEATRFEVDTTDVVIRCLTARAVQKLILNLESLGDGQSFTARWLNDFCAHHPPLRGDEFIAELMHTQPVALVDPYSGRTHIISPTQLATGVLTVREELSRHVAKSLPGAVAAGNVAVLRRHLETHTYVSGTNAAPRASYRHYRRPRARGSRWSQMSSS
;
A
#
# COMPACT_ATOMS: atom_id res chain seq x y z
N MET A 1 -34.77 -26.06 -55.71
CA MET A 1 -35.46 -26.33 -54.43
C MET A 1 -35.45 -25.03 -53.62
N ARG A 2 -36.51 -24.22 -53.73
CA ARG A 2 -37.40 -23.71 -52.63
C ARG A 2 -36.61 -23.12 -51.43
N ALA A 3 -36.54 -21.79 -51.27
CA ALA A 3 -37.52 -20.90 -50.59
C ALA A 3 -37.68 -21.27 -49.09
N ALA A 4 -37.83 -20.42 -48.07
CA ALA A 4 -38.10 -18.99 -47.86
C ALA A 4 -37.96 -18.76 -46.32
N VAL A 5 -37.48 -17.62 -45.82
CA VAL A 5 -38.25 -16.52 -45.17
C VAL A 5 -38.96 -16.88 -43.84
N LEU A 6 -38.84 -15.95 -42.87
CA LEU A 6 -39.82 -15.50 -41.84
C LEU A 6 -39.34 -15.66 -40.37
N ARG A 7 -38.93 -14.57 -39.69
CA ARG A 7 -39.73 -13.57 -38.92
C ARG A 7 -39.86 -13.96 -37.43
N SER A 8 -39.35 -13.11 -36.53
CA SER A 8 -40.10 -12.06 -35.82
C SER A 8 -40.96 -12.57 -34.67
N ALA A 9 -40.56 -12.20 -33.45
CA ALA A 9 -41.49 -12.01 -32.32
C ALA A 9 -40.97 -10.85 -31.47
N ALA A 10 -41.28 -9.65 -31.94
CA ALA A 10 -41.57 -8.53 -31.06
C ALA A 10 -42.86 -8.82 -30.27
N ASP A 11 -43.06 -8.03 -29.22
CA ASP A 11 -44.32 -7.84 -28.48
C ASP A 11 -44.77 -8.93 -27.50
N ARG A 12 -44.58 -8.61 -26.21
CA ARG A 12 -45.66 -8.55 -25.22
C ARG A 12 -45.17 -7.67 -24.05
N CYS A 13 -45.55 -6.39 -24.04
CA CYS A 13 -46.75 -5.85 -23.39
C CYS A 13 -46.73 -5.98 -21.86
N ALA A 14 -46.58 -4.82 -21.18
CA ALA A 14 -47.45 -4.31 -20.10
C ALA A 14 -46.68 -3.66 -18.91
N ARG A 15 -46.56 -2.33 -18.96
CA ARG A 15 -46.67 -1.41 -17.81
C ARG A 15 -48.17 -1.13 -17.55
N PRO A 16 -48.59 -0.36 -16.54
CA PRO A 16 -48.22 -0.29 -15.12
C PRO A 16 -49.47 -0.44 -14.22
N ALA A 17 -49.33 -0.62 -12.90
CA ALA A 17 -50.46 -0.47 -11.96
C ALA A 17 -50.13 0.57 -10.89
N ALA A 18 -50.69 1.76 -11.09
CA ALA A 18 -50.86 2.77 -10.06
C ALA A 18 -52.10 2.40 -9.23
N TRP A 19 -51.98 2.39 -7.91
CA TRP A 19 -53.10 2.44 -6.96
C TRP A 19 -52.85 3.61 -6.01
N GLY A 20 -53.91 4.40 -5.82
CA GLY A 20 -53.88 5.80 -5.42
C GLY A 20 -53.94 6.11 -3.91
N PRO A 21 -54.41 7.32 -3.55
CA PRO A 21 -54.15 8.01 -2.28
C PRO A 21 -55.31 7.95 -1.26
N GLY A 22 -54.98 8.22 0.02
CA GLY A 22 -55.90 8.49 1.13
C GLY A 22 -55.20 8.17 2.47
N LEU A 23 -55.31 8.88 3.60
CA LEU A 23 -56.19 9.94 4.08
C LEU A 23 -55.47 10.66 5.26
N ARG A 24 -55.90 11.89 5.55
CA ARG A 24 -55.52 12.76 6.68
C ARG A 24 -55.83 12.15 8.06
N GLY A 25 -55.09 12.61 9.07
CA GLY A 25 -55.55 12.67 10.47
C GLY A 25 -54.58 13.45 11.37
N PRO A 26 -54.99 14.53 12.06
CA PRO A 26 -54.11 15.42 12.81
C PRO A 26 -53.98 15.01 14.29
N GLY A 27 -52.85 15.34 14.90
CA GLY A 27 -52.64 15.17 16.34
C GLY A 27 -51.34 15.83 16.77
N ASN A 28 -51.43 17.09 17.20
CA ASN A 28 -50.42 17.73 18.03
C ASN A 28 -50.93 17.66 19.48
N PRO A 29 -50.08 17.32 20.46
CA PRO A 29 -49.76 18.36 21.44
C PRO A 29 -48.28 18.38 21.89
N THR A 30 -47.72 19.58 21.83
CA THR A 30 -46.89 20.26 22.83
C THR A 30 -46.24 19.44 23.95
N ALA A 31 -44.90 19.33 23.92
CA ALA A 31 -44.03 19.46 25.09
C ALA A 31 -42.56 19.61 24.64
N ALA A 32 -41.95 20.79 24.85
CA ALA A 32 -40.50 20.99 24.79
C ALA A 32 -39.84 20.37 26.04
N PRO A 33 -38.56 19.96 25.96
CA PRO A 33 -37.56 20.85 26.58
C PRO A 33 -36.18 20.88 25.89
N ALA A 34 -35.50 21.99 26.14
CA ALA A 34 -34.05 22.17 26.30
C ALA A 34 -33.11 21.68 25.18
N LEU A 35 -32.68 22.66 24.37
CA LEU A 35 -31.41 22.63 23.65
C LEU A 35 -30.27 22.26 24.61
N PRO A 36 -29.47 21.20 24.35
CA PRO A 36 -28.18 21.08 25.00
C PRO A 36 -27.23 22.15 24.44
N ALA A 37 -26.54 22.80 25.37
CA ALA A 37 -25.62 23.88 25.18
C ALA A 37 -24.57 23.61 24.09
N ARG A 38 -24.26 24.66 23.32
CA ARG A 38 -23.00 24.80 22.59
C ARG A 38 -21.82 24.52 23.55
N PRO A 39 -20.96 23.52 23.28
CA PRO A 39 -19.60 23.59 23.80
C PRO A 39 -18.85 24.64 23.00
N GLN A 40 -18.27 25.58 23.75
CA GLN A 40 -17.34 26.57 23.24
C GLN A 40 -16.14 25.91 22.56
N GLN A 41 -15.63 26.61 21.56
CA GLN A 41 -14.32 26.41 20.97
C GLN A 41 -13.25 26.22 22.06
N LEU A 42 -12.28 25.33 21.80
CA LEU A 42 -10.84 25.67 21.81
C LEU A 42 -9.98 24.40 21.62
N ARG A 43 -9.02 24.53 20.69
CA ARG A 43 -7.84 23.67 20.45
C ARG A 43 -8.14 22.34 19.74
N ALA A 44 -7.61 22.03 18.56
CA ALA A 44 -6.39 22.48 17.93
C ALA A 44 -6.61 22.73 16.44
N ALA A 45 -6.42 23.98 16.00
CA ALA A 45 -5.93 24.23 14.66
C ALA A 45 -4.53 23.61 14.57
N ARG A 46 -4.47 22.31 14.30
CA ARG A 46 -3.23 21.71 13.82
C ARG A 46 -3.14 22.14 12.38
N VAL A 47 -2.55 23.32 12.20
CA VAL A 47 -1.93 23.72 10.95
C VAL A 47 -1.22 22.47 10.46
N VAL A 48 -1.69 21.92 9.34
CA VAL A 48 -0.88 21.03 8.52
C VAL A 48 0.28 21.92 8.12
N ALA A 49 1.31 21.93 8.96
CA ALA A 49 2.63 22.31 8.55
C ALA A 49 2.95 21.25 7.49
N LEU A 50 2.61 21.59 6.25
CA LEU A 50 3.33 21.15 5.08
C LEU A 50 4.78 21.15 5.55
N ALA A 51 5.35 19.97 5.72
CA ALA A 51 6.78 19.85 5.85
C ALA A 51 7.32 20.23 4.47
N THR A 52 7.32 21.54 4.20
CA THR A 52 8.16 22.12 3.17
C THR A 52 9.55 21.62 3.50
N PRO A 53 10.23 20.93 2.57
CA PRO A 53 11.62 20.55 2.79
C PRO A 53 12.35 21.80 3.25
N LYS A 54 13.16 21.67 4.30
CA LYS A 54 14.05 22.70 4.81
C LYS A 54 14.70 23.35 3.60
N ARG A 55 14.22 24.54 3.24
CA ARG A 55 14.67 25.32 2.11
C ARG A 55 16.09 25.71 2.47
N ASN A 56 17.07 24.94 1.96
CA ASN A 56 18.44 25.41 1.92
C ASN A 56 18.36 26.76 1.21
N SER A 57 18.92 27.78 1.85
CA SER A 57 18.82 29.19 1.48
C SER A 57 19.61 29.54 0.22
N ASP A 58 19.84 28.56 -0.65
CA ASP A 58 20.44 28.72 -1.97
C ASP A 58 19.35 28.37 -2.97
N GLY A 59 18.84 29.38 -3.67
CA GLY A 59 17.75 29.30 -4.64
C GLY A 59 18.15 28.58 -5.92
N GLU A 60 18.75 27.39 -5.80
CA GLU A 60 18.96 26.50 -6.92
C GLU A 60 17.61 25.82 -7.21
N PRO A 61 17.03 25.98 -8.41
CA PRO A 61 15.89 25.14 -8.80
C PRO A 61 16.34 23.68 -8.65
N PRO A 62 15.44 22.76 -8.23
CA PRO A 62 15.80 21.35 -8.18
C PRO A 62 16.41 20.99 -9.54
N ALA A 63 17.67 20.52 -9.53
CA ALA A 63 18.37 20.10 -10.74
C ALA A 63 17.39 19.29 -11.59
N GLU A 64 17.19 19.68 -12.85
CA GLU A 64 16.19 19.07 -13.74
C GLU A 64 16.28 17.56 -13.59
N ALA A 65 15.25 16.97 -12.97
CA ALA A 65 15.23 15.55 -12.68
C ALA A 65 15.50 14.82 -14.01
N THR A 66 16.53 13.99 -14.03
CA THR A 66 16.86 13.28 -15.26
C THR A 66 15.64 12.44 -15.68
N ARG A 67 15.39 12.25 -16.98
CA ARG A 67 14.24 11.44 -17.45
C ARG A 67 14.17 10.07 -16.75
N PHE A 68 15.34 9.50 -16.47
CA PHE A 68 15.48 8.28 -15.69
C PHE A 68 14.91 8.38 -14.27
N GLU A 69 15.15 9.49 -13.55
CA GLU A 69 14.59 9.71 -12.21
C GLU A 69 13.06 9.81 -12.26
N VAL A 70 12.51 10.48 -13.27
CA VAL A 70 11.06 10.60 -13.46
C VAL A 70 10.44 9.22 -13.71
N ASP A 71 10.96 8.47 -14.69
CA ASP A 71 10.47 7.13 -15.04
C ASP A 71 10.60 6.16 -13.84
N THR A 72 11.71 6.23 -13.11
CA THR A 72 11.94 5.40 -11.92
C THR A 72 10.96 5.76 -10.80
N THR A 73 10.71 7.05 -10.59
CA THR A 73 9.76 7.53 -9.58
C THR A 73 8.34 7.04 -9.90
N ASP A 74 7.93 7.10 -11.15
CA ASP A 74 6.62 6.60 -11.59
C ASP A 74 6.46 5.10 -11.33
N VAL A 75 7.49 4.30 -11.62
CA VAL A 75 7.49 2.86 -11.31
C VAL A 75 7.37 2.63 -9.80
N VAL A 76 8.13 3.37 -8.99
CA VAL A 76 8.07 3.26 -7.53
C VAL A 76 6.67 3.64 -7.02
N ILE A 77 6.06 4.72 -7.54
CA ILE A 77 4.70 5.14 -7.17
C ILE A 77 3.68 4.04 -7.49
N ARG A 78 3.76 3.40 -8.67
CA ARG A 78 2.86 2.30 -9.06
C ARG A 78 3.00 1.11 -8.12
N CYS A 79 4.24 0.69 -7.83
CA CYS A 79 4.50 -0.41 -6.89
C CYS A 79 4.01 -0.10 -5.47
N LEU A 80 4.26 1.12 -4.98
CA LEU A 80 3.81 1.55 -3.66
C LEU A 80 2.28 1.63 -3.58
N THR A 81 1.61 2.07 -4.65
CA THR A 81 0.15 2.14 -4.71
C THR A 81 -0.46 0.73 -4.66
N ALA A 82 0.04 -0.20 -5.46
CA ALA A 82 -0.39 -1.59 -5.42
C ALA A 82 -0.19 -2.22 -4.02
N ARG A 83 0.95 -1.96 -3.39
CA ARG A 83 1.22 -2.47 -2.03
C ARG A 83 0.36 -1.79 -0.97
N ALA A 84 0.06 -0.51 -1.12
CA ALA A 84 -0.82 0.23 -0.22
C ALA A 84 -2.25 -0.29 -0.26
N VAL A 85 -2.78 -0.54 -1.47
CA VAL A 85 -4.10 -1.16 -1.67
C VAL A 85 -4.15 -2.54 -1.01
N GLN A 86 -3.13 -3.39 -1.23
CA GLN A 86 -3.06 -4.70 -0.60
C GLN A 86 -3.05 -4.61 0.94
N LYS A 87 -2.22 -3.73 1.51
CA LYS A 87 -2.18 -3.52 2.97
C LYS A 87 -3.51 -2.99 3.51
N LEU A 88 -4.19 -2.13 2.75
CA LEU A 88 -5.49 -1.61 3.13
C LEU A 88 -6.57 -2.70 3.15
N ILE A 89 -6.61 -3.57 2.14
CA ILE A 89 -7.54 -4.71 2.09
C ILE A 89 -7.36 -5.60 3.32
N LEU A 90 -6.11 -6.00 3.63
CA LEU A 90 -5.81 -6.82 4.81
C LEU A 90 -6.21 -6.14 6.13
N ASN A 91 -5.98 -4.82 6.24
CA ASN A 91 -6.40 -4.07 7.41
C ASN A 91 -7.94 -4.05 7.55
N LEU A 92 -8.68 -3.87 6.44
CA LEU A 92 -10.14 -3.88 6.44
C LEU A 92 -10.70 -5.26 6.79
N GLU A 93 -10.09 -6.34 6.31
CA GLU A 93 -10.46 -7.71 6.68
C GLU A 93 -10.26 -7.98 8.18
N SER A 94 -9.16 -7.45 8.76
CA SER A 94 -8.89 -7.62 10.20
C SER A 94 -9.86 -6.88 11.13
N LEU A 95 -10.58 -5.87 10.63
CA LEU A 95 -11.47 -5.02 11.44
C LEU A 95 -12.86 -5.64 11.69
N GLY A 96 -13.16 -6.80 11.10
CA GLY A 96 -14.36 -7.60 11.37
C GLY A 96 -15.54 -7.40 10.40
N ASP A 97 -16.66 -8.06 10.69
CA ASP A 97 -17.80 -8.33 9.80
C ASP A 97 -18.34 -7.13 9.00
N GLY A 98 -18.25 -5.92 9.54
CA GLY A 98 -18.72 -4.70 8.87
C GLY A 98 -17.83 -4.19 7.75
N GLN A 99 -16.51 -4.39 7.87
CA GLN A 99 -15.50 -3.87 6.94
C GLN A 99 -15.05 -4.92 5.92
N SER A 100 -15.32 -6.21 6.19
CA SER A 100 -15.09 -7.31 5.25
C SER A 100 -15.78 -7.09 3.90
N PHE A 101 -16.98 -6.50 3.90
CA PHE A 101 -17.71 -6.15 2.67
C PHE A 101 -17.01 -5.03 1.89
N THR A 102 -16.48 -4.03 2.60
CA THR A 102 -15.67 -2.96 2.01
C THR A 102 -14.39 -3.52 1.37
N ALA A 103 -13.73 -4.46 2.05
CA ALA A 103 -12.53 -5.15 1.54
C ALA A 103 -12.85 -5.95 0.27
N ARG A 104 -13.95 -6.71 0.27
CA ARG A 104 -14.42 -7.48 -0.89
C ARG A 104 -14.74 -6.56 -2.07
N TRP A 105 -15.49 -5.49 -1.84
CA TRP A 105 -15.81 -4.51 -2.88
C TRP A 105 -14.55 -3.87 -3.45
N LEU A 106 -13.58 -3.51 -2.60
CA LEU A 106 -12.32 -2.92 -3.05
C LEU A 106 -11.50 -3.92 -3.88
N ASN A 107 -11.51 -5.21 -3.51
CA ASN A 107 -10.86 -6.26 -4.28
C ASN A 107 -11.52 -6.46 -5.66
N ASP A 108 -12.85 -6.48 -5.72
CA ASP A 108 -13.61 -6.55 -6.96
C ASP A 108 -13.36 -5.31 -7.84
N PHE A 109 -13.29 -4.12 -7.24
CA PHE A 109 -12.91 -2.89 -7.92
C PHE A 109 -11.50 -2.98 -8.52
N CYS A 110 -10.53 -3.54 -7.78
CA CYS A 110 -9.16 -3.73 -8.26
C CYS A 110 -9.04 -4.72 -9.41
N ALA A 111 -9.99 -5.66 -9.53
CA ALA A 111 -10.03 -6.59 -10.67
C ALA A 111 -10.38 -5.88 -11.98
N HIS A 112 -11.19 -4.82 -11.92
CA HIS A 112 -11.56 -4.00 -13.07
C HIS A 112 -10.60 -2.81 -13.30
N HIS A 113 -10.05 -2.29 -12.21
CA HIS A 113 -9.15 -1.13 -12.19
C HIS A 113 -7.83 -1.52 -11.53
N PRO A 114 -6.86 -2.07 -12.28
CA PRO A 114 -5.62 -2.55 -11.67
C PRO A 114 -4.81 -1.38 -11.10
N PRO A 115 -4.29 -1.48 -9.86
CA PRO A 115 -3.54 -0.40 -9.21
C PRO A 115 -2.16 -0.15 -9.84
N LEU A 116 -1.80 -0.89 -10.89
CA LEU A 116 -0.59 -0.70 -11.70
C LEU A 116 -0.53 0.65 -12.40
N ARG A 117 -1.68 1.34 -12.56
CA ARG A 117 -1.73 2.68 -13.15
C ARG A 117 -1.37 3.80 -12.15
N GLY A 118 -1.11 3.47 -10.88
CA GLY A 118 -0.63 4.43 -9.88
C GLY A 118 -1.68 5.51 -9.57
N ASP A 119 -1.40 6.76 -9.92
CA ASP A 119 -2.27 7.90 -9.58
C ASP A 119 -3.60 7.89 -10.35
N GLU A 120 -3.64 7.34 -11.57
CA GLU A 120 -4.89 7.22 -12.34
C GLU A 120 -5.91 6.34 -11.61
N PHE A 121 -5.45 5.25 -10.98
CA PHE A 121 -6.31 4.38 -10.17
C PHE A 121 -6.92 5.13 -8.98
N ILE A 122 -6.12 5.97 -8.31
CA ILE A 122 -6.61 6.77 -7.17
C ILE A 122 -7.61 7.81 -7.65
N ALA A 123 -7.35 8.46 -8.78
CA ALA A 123 -8.28 9.38 -9.40
C ALA A 123 -9.61 8.67 -9.72
N GLU A 124 -9.58 7.52 -10.40
CA GLU A 124 -10.78 6.72 -10.70
C GLU A 124 -11.55 6.35 -9.43
N LEU A 125 -10.85 5.94 -8.37
CA LEU A 125 -11.45 5.61 -7.08
C LEU A 125 -12.12 6.83 -6.42
N MET A 126 -11.54 8.02 -6.54
CA MET A 126 -12.13 9.27 -6.01
C MET A 126 -13.36 9.74 -6.79
N HIS A 127 -13.40 9.48 -8.10
CA HIS A 127 -14.54 9.84 -8.95
C HIS A 127 -15.70 8.83 -8.85
N THR A 128 -15.46 7.66 -8.27
CA THR A 128 -16.49 6.62 -8.09
C THR A 128 -17.52 7.06 -7.05
N GLN A 129 -18.81 6.94 -7.39
CA GLN A 129 -19.91 7.32 -6.50
C GLN A 129 -20.01 6.36 -5.29
N PRO A 130 -20.53 6.82 -4.14
CA PRO A 130 -20.80 5.95 -2.99
C PRO A 130 -21.72 4.79 -3.35
N VAL A 131 -21.36 3.58 -2.90
CA VAL A 131 -22.11 2.34 -3.19
C VAL A 131 -22.73 1.82 -1.90
N ALA A 132 -24.02 1.52 -1.93
CA ALA A 132 -24.71 0.83 -0.84
C ALA A 132 -24.85 -0.65 -1.21
N LEU A 133 -24.18 -1.53 -0.45
CA LEU A 133 -24.27 -2.97 -0.60
C LEU A 133 -25.17 -3.54 0.49
N VAL A 134 -26.15 -4.34 0.11
CA VAL A 134 -27.01 -5.05 1.06
C VAL A 134 -26.45 -6.45 1.25
N ASP A 135 -26.12 -6.80 2.49
CA ASP A 135 -25.71 -8.16 2.83
C ASP A 135 -26.93 -9.10 2.77
N PRO A 136 -26.91 -10.14 1.92
CA PRO A 136 -28.04 -11.07 1.79
C PRO A 136 -28.29 -11.89 3.06
N TYR A 137 -27.31 -12.06 3.95
CA TYR A 137 -27.45 -12.89 5.15
C TYR A 137 -27.91 -12.10 6.37
N SER A 138 -27.29 -10.95 6.64
CA SER A 138 -27.68 -10.11 7.80
C SER A 138 -28.79 -9.10 7.48
N GLY A 139 -29.09 -8.85 6.20
CA GLY A 139 -30.00 -7.80 5.76
C GLY A 139 -29.50 -6.38 6.04
N ARG A 140 -28.26 -6.22 6.51
CA ARG A 140 -27.66 -4.91 6.79
C ARG A 140 -27.19 -4.26 5.51
N THR A 141 -27.40 -2.95 5.41
CA THR A 141 -26.88 -2.15 4.30
C THR A 141 -25.56 -1.51 4.71
N HIS A 142 -24.51 -1.85 3.98
CA HIS A 142 -23.16 -1.31 4.13
C HIS A 142 -22.97 -0.17 3.12
N ILE A 143 -22.74 1.05 3.62
CA ILE A 143 -22.46 2.20 2.76
C ILE A 143 -20.95 2.33 2.62
N ILE A 144 -20.47 2.15 1.39
CA ILE A 144 -19.05 2.26 1.05
C ILE A 144 -18.81 3.64 0.47
N SER A 145 -17.80 4.33 1.01
CA SER A 145 -17.32 5.61 0.50
C SER A 145 -15.97 5.41 -0.21
N PRO A 146 -15.93 5.35 -1.56
CA PRO A 146 -14.68 5.18 -2.31
C PRO A 146 -13.65 6.27 -2.04
N THR A 147 -14.11 7.50 -1.81
CA THR A 147 -13.24 8.64 -1.47
C THR A 147 -12.48 8.44 -0.16
N GLN A 148 -13.11 7.82 0.83
CA GLN A 148 -12.43 7.48 2.09
C GLN A 148 -11.37 6.39 1.88
N LEU A 149 -11.67 5.40 1.03
CA LEU A 149 -10.71 4.37 0.65
C LEU A 149 -9.53 4.96 -0.10
N ALA A 150 -9.76 5.87 -1.05
CA ALA A 150 -8.68 6.57 -1.76
C ALA A 150 -7.77 7.35 -0.79
N THR A 151 -8.35 8.05 0.17
CA THR A 151 -7.59 8.74 1.22
C THR A 151 -6.79 7.76 2.08
N GLY A 152 -7.38 6.59 2.40
CA GLY A 152 -6.69 5.49 3.07
C GLY A 152 -5.50 4.95 2.28
N VAL A 153 -5.66 4.77 0.96
CA VAL A 153 -4.56 4.33 0.08
C VAL A 153 -3.43 5.37 0.07
N LEU A 154 -3.75 6.66 -0.02
CA LEU A 154 -2.74 7.73 -0.01
C LEU A 154 -1.95 7.77 1.30
N THR A 155 -2.62 7.64 2.45
CA THR A 155 -1.95 7.65 3.76
C THR A 155 -1.04 6.43 3.95
N VAL A 156 -1.50 5.24 3.56
CA VAL A 156 -0.68 4.03 3.60
C VAL A 156 0.49 4.11 2.60
N ARG A 157 0.26 4.66 1.40
CA ARG A 157 1.31 4.87 0.40
C ARG A 157 2.41 5.79 0.92
N GLU A 158 2.04 6.87 1.62
CA GLU A 158 2.99 7.79 2.26
C GLU A 158 3.78 7.11 3.40
N GLU A 159 3.12 6.27 4.20
CA GLU A 159 3.80 5.49 5.23
C GLU A 159 4.86 4.55 4.62
N LEU A 160 4.48 3.84 3.54
CA LEU A 160 5.37 2.93 2.83
C LEU A 160 6.52 3.68 2.14
N SER A 161 6.26 4.85 1.54
CA SER A 161 7.31 5.63 0.87
C SER A 161 8.39 6.08 1.85
N ARG A 162 8.00 6.49 3.08
CA ARG A 162 8.95 6.83 4.15
C ARG A 162 9.81 5.65 4.58
N HIS A 163 9.24 4.45 4.61
CA HIS A 163 10.00 3.23 4.93
C HIS A 163 10.98 2.90 3.80
N VAL A 164 10.51 2.89 2.55
CA VAL A 164 11.32 2.57 1.37
C VAL A 164 12.48 3.56 1.21
N ALA A 165 12.24 4.86 1.42
CA ALA A 165 13.29 5.87 1.36
C ALA A 165 14.45 5.60 2.33
N LYS A 166 14.16 4.99 3.49
CA LYS A 166 15.19 4.63 4.49
C LYS A 166 15.91 3.32 4.15
N SER A 167 15.20 2.32 3.63
CA SER A 167 15.74 0.97 3.44
C SER A 167 16.38 0.73 2.07
N LEU A 168 15.95 1.47 1.03
CA LEU A 168 16.31 1.19 -0.36
C LEU A 168 17.82 1.30 -0.66
N PRO A 169 18.56 2.33 -0.19
CA PRO A 169 20.00 2.40 -0.42
C PRO A 169 20.77 1.19 0.13
N GLY A 170 20.38 0.72 1.33
CA GLY A 170 20.98 -0.46 1.95
C GLY A 170 20.67 -1.76 1.20
N ALA A 171 19.43 -1.89 0.68
CA ALA A 171 19.03 -3.03 -0.12
C ALA A 171 19.79 -3.12 -1.46
N VAL A 172 20.04 -1.98 -2.11
CA VAL A 172 20.85 -1.91 -3.34
C VAL A 172 22.29 -2.36 -3.08
N ALA A 173 22.90 -1.89 -1.99
CA ALA A 173 24.25 -2.31 -1.62
C ALA A 173 24.33 -3.82 -1.34
N ALA A 174 23.35 -4.37 -0.61
CA ALA A 174 23.27 -5.80 -0.35
C ALA A 174 23.08 -6.63 -1.65
N GLY A 175 22.27 -6.13 -2.58
CA GLY A 175 22.08 -6.74 -3.90
C GLY A 175 23.37 -6.81 -4.71
N ASN A 176 24.14 -5.71 -4.74
CA ASN A 176 25.44 -5.68 -5.43
C ASN A 176 26.43 -6.70 -4.84
N VAL A 177 26.48 -6.83 -3.52
CA VAL A 177 27.30 -7.84 -2.83
C VAL A 177 26.86 -9.26 -3.21
N ALA A 178 25.55 -9.52 -3.27
CA ALA A 178 25.02 -10.83 -3.65
C ALA A 178 25.37 -11.19 -5.10
N VAL A 179 25.30 -10.23 -6.03
CA VAL A 179 25.71 -10.42 -7.44
C VAL A 179 27.20 -10.75 -7.52
N LEU A 180 28.05 -10.00 -6.82
CA LEU A 180 29.49 -10.27 -6.77
C LEU A 180 29.80 -11.64 -6.19
N ARG A 181 29.13 -12.03 -5.10
CA ARG A 181 29.27 -13.37 -4.51
C ARG A 181 28.91 -14.46 -5.52
N ARG A 182 27.77 -14.33 -6.21
CA ARG A 182 27.33 -15.30 -7.22
C ARG A 182 28.30 -15.36 -8.40
N HIS A 183 28.83 -14.22 -8.84
CA HIS A 183 29.84 -14.17 -9.89
C HIS A 183 31.11 -14.92 -9.46
N LEU A 184 31.61 -14.67 -8.25
CA LEU A 184 32.76 -15.38 -7.72
C LEU A 184 32.48 -16.88 -7.60
N GLU A 185 31.34 -17.31 -7.06
CA GLU A 185 30.96 -18.72 -7.00
C GLU A 185 30.97 -19.38 -8.39
N THR A 186 30.47 -18.69 -9.41
CA THR A 186 30.41 -19.24 -10.77
C THR A 186 31.79 -19.34 -11.43
N HIS A 187 32.69 -18.39 -11.19
CA HIS A 187 33.98 -18.32 -11.88
C HIS A 187 35.18 -18.86 -11.08
N THR A 188 35.10 -18.92 -9.75
CA THR A 188 36.21 -19.42 -8.91
C THR A 188 36.26 -20.94 -8.82
N TYR A 189 35.16 -21.65 -9.10
CA TYR A 189 35.16 -23.12 -9.20
C TYR A 189 35.91 -23.66 -10.43
N VAL A 190 36.25 -22.82 -11.42
CA VAL A 190 37.01 -23.23 -12.61
C VAL A 190 38.53 -23.11 -12.41
N SER A 191 38.98 -22.34 -11.41
CA SER A 191 40.42 -22.21 -11.08
C SER A 191 40.98 -23.40 -10.29
N GLY A 192 40.12 -24.38 -9.94
CA GLY A 192 40.47 -25.65 -9.34
C GLY A 192 40.57 -26.78 -10.36
N THR A 193 41.22 -26.56 -11.50
CA THR A 193 41.69 -27.69 -12.33
C THR A 193 42.52 -28.63 -11.47
N ASN A 194 42.20 -29.92 -11.55
CA ASN A 194 42.79 -31.09 -10.88
C ASN A 194 44.31 -31.24 -11.08
N ALA A 195 45.12 -30.27 -10.64
CA ALA A 195 46.53 -30.46 -10.40
C ALA A 195 46.66 -30.98 -8.96
N ALA A 196 47.23 -32.17 -8.82
CA ALA A 196 47.46 -32.85 -7.55
C ALA A 196 47.88 -31.89 -6.42
N PRO A 197 47.42 -32.11 -5.17
CA PRO A 197 47.70 -31.21 -4.07
C PRO A 197 49.22 -31.03 -3.93
N ARG A 198 49.71 -29.82 -4.25
CA ARG A 198 51.07 -29.44 -3.86
C ARG A 198 51.12 -29.44 -2.34
N ALA A 199 51.91 -30.34 -1.78
CA ALA A 199 52.17 -30.44 -0.35
C ALA A 199 52.69 -29.09 0.15
N SER A 200 51.81 -28.26 0.68
CA SER A 200 52.20 -26.98 1.25
C SER A 200 53.04 -27.25 2.51
N TYR A 201 54.30 -26.85 2.44
CA TYR A 201 55.33 -26.97 3.46
C TYR A 201 54.99 -26.05 4.66
N ARG A 202 53.92 -26.36 5.41
CA ARG A 202 53.60 -25.66 6.68
C ARG A 202 54.31 -26.34 7.85
N HIS A 203 55.64 -26.32 7.81
CA HIS A 203 56.46 -26.48 9.00
C HIS A 203 56.88 -25.10 9.53
N TYR A 204 55.98 -24.42 10.23
CA TYR A 204 56.37 -23.39 11.20
C TYR A 204 55.90 -23.83 12.58
N ARG A 205 56.68 -24.74 13.16
CA ARG A 205 56.61 -25.10 14.58
C ARG A 205 57.16 -23.90 15.36
N ARG A 206 56.29 -23.00 15.86
CA ARG A 206 56.72 -21.96 16.80
C ARG A 206 57.23 -22.64 18.08
N PRO A 207 58.45 -22.37 18.56
CA PRO A 207 58.85 -22.81 19.88
C PRO A 207 58.02 -22.05 20.91
N ARG A 208 57.32 -22.80 21.78
CA ARG A 208 56.72 -22.27 23.01
C ARG A 208 57.86 -21.75 23.89
N ALA A 209 58.06 -20.43 23.90
CA ALA A 209 58.90 -19.78 24.90
C ALA A 209 58.27 -20.02 26.28
N ARG A 210 58.94 -20.85 27.07
CA ARG A 210 58.62 -21.19 28.45
C ARG A 210 59.25 -20.11 29.34
N GLY A 211 58.44 -19.38 30.10
CA GLY A 211 58.87 -18.63 31.27
C GLY A 211 59.26 -17.16 31.05
N SER A 212 58.35 -16.25 31.39
CA SER A 212 58.71 -14.91 31.87
C SER A 212 58.32 -14.83 33.34
N ARG A 213 59.33 -14.91 34.20
CA ARG A 213 59.28 -14.88 35.66
C ARG A 213 59.47 -13.44 36.14
N TRP A 214 58.57 -12.54 35.74
CA TRP A 214 58.51 -11.13 36.16
C TRP A 214 57.03 -10.77 35.93
N SER A 215 56.15 -10.72 36.93
CA SER A 215 56.15 -9.76 38.02
C SER A 215 55.32 -10.31 39.20
N GLN A 216 56.00 -10.85 40.22
CA GLN A 216 55.52 -10.78 41.60
C GLN A 216 56.22 -9.59 42.24
N MET A 217 55.63 -8.40 42.12
CA MET A 217 55.99 -7.20 42.87
C MET A 217 54.75 -6.31 42.91
N SER A 218 53.69 -6.80 43.54
CA SER A 218 52.53 -6.01 43.94
C SER A 218 51.79 -6.76 45.04
N SER A 219 52.42 -6.82 46.21
CA SER A 219 51.77 -7.15 47.47
C SER A 219 52.39 -6.24 48.53
N SER A 220 51.67 -5.16 48.80
CA SER A 220 51.72 -4.43 50.07
C SER A 220 50.85 -5.15 51.09
#